data_AF-A0A182QXT9-F1
#
_entry.id   AF-A0A182QXT9-F1
#
_cell.length_a   1.000
_cell.length_b   1.000
_cell.length_c   1.000
_cell.angle_alpha   90.00
_cell.angle_beta   90.00
_cell.angle_gamma   90.00
#
_symmetry.space_group_name_H-M   'P 1'
#
loop_
_entity.id
_entity.type
_entity.pdbx_description
1 polymer ?
#
loop_
_entity_poly.entity_id
_entity_poly.type
_entity_poly.pdbx_seq_one_letter_code
_entity_poly.pdbx_strand_id
1 'polypeptide(L)'
;MDNAGQEIDPAQEELRRKKQEKLLAKKAAATEAQNQLYRDHLKRERDFSDQTQRKLFADWETLCERIRTEELAEELRQQQRCFGTVVDRKNGHIERLVGVRDEIGAIHTKCLNRLRNIIDYYIRLKDFMSATMLERYESDCQKLLQQFREEVSNKQTYSSTEMQTLDASLEELMAKIKQDELTDREWFLESNLENISAQVEKCEIIRDKKCTEMAKLQQRLRATLDDYFQTVLYPDRKQTYDQLVYYTELEQQAIEGRRRELDELQRKKAQLERTLTLARIGGKRKLQTRRSYRRLLEVKLQLLKEQLQQLDDEHHQRLKSICSFTHHLKAQLTEHLRWGERVAKLGLICTQYETDQDRTYAKRWSSSEEKPHEPADDTFDCLTNKINRIEAINIILREERSRLRHENEQLQSKFKSYCSLQKANAPEKLHLCGQTVETTGASGGRK
;
A
#
# COMPACT_ATOMS: atom_id res chain seq x y z
N MET A 1 24.96 24.22 1.62
CA MET A 1 24.47 23.09 0.79
C MET A 1 22.95 23.16 0.84
N ASP A 2 22.40 24.19 0.19
CA ASP A 2 20.96 24.47 0.20
C ASP A 2 20.49 24.52 -1.25
N ASN A 3 19.81 23.46 -1.67
CA ASN A 3 19.07 23.42 -2.94
C ASN A 3 17.98 22.34 -2.82
N ALA A 4 16.85 22.69 -2.22
CA ALA A 4 15.65 21.84 -2.20
C ALA A 4 14.36 22.65 -1.96
N GLY A 5 14.22 23.78 -2.66
CA GLY A 5 13.06 24.68 -2.49
C GLY A 5 12.73 25.48 -3.75
N GLN A 6 12.86 24.89 -4.94
CA GLN A 6 12.23 25.47 -6.13
C GLN A 6 10.79 24.98 -6.19
N GLU A 7 9.87 25.81 -5.67
CA GLU A 7 8.45 25.74 -6.02
C GLU A 7 8.36 25.77 -7.55
N ILE A 8 7.89 24.66 -8.12
CA ILE A 8 7.66 24.54 -9.55
C ILE A 8 6.45 25.41 -9.86
N ASP A 9 6.68 26.51 -10.58
CA ASP A 9 5.65 27.45 -11.02
C ASP A 9 4.54 26.71 -11.80
N PRO A 10 3.27 26.73 -11.34
CA PRO A 10 2.17 25.99 -11.97
C PRO A 10 1.95 26.38 -13.44
N ALA A 11 2.32 27.60 -13.83
CA ALA A 11 2.27 28.05 -15.22
C ALA A 11 3.29 27.32 -16.12
N GLN A 12 4.46 26.94 -15.59
CA GLN A 12 5.46 26.17 -16.34
C GLN A 12 5.05 24.70 -16.51
N GLU A 13 4.35 24.11 -15.54
CA GLU A 13 3.83 22.75 -15.65
C GLU A 13 2.71 22.64 -16.69
N GLU A 14 1.77 23.59 -16.72
CA GLU A 14 0.73 23.62 -17.76
C GLU A 14 1.33 23.76 -19.17
N LEU A 15 2.34 24.60 -19.34
CA LEU A 15 3.05 24.77 -20.61
C LEU A 15 3.79 23.50 -21.03
N ARG A 16 4.38 22.76 -20.08
CA ARG A 16 5.00 21.45 -20.33
C ARG A 16 3.98 20.39 -20.72
N ARG A 17 2.82 20.33 -20.05
CA ARG A 17 1.71 19.42 -20.41
C ARG A 17 1.17 19.70 -21.81
N LYS A 18 0.87 20.96 -22.14
CA LYS A 18 0.42 21.36 -23.49
C LYS A 18 1.45 21.04 -24.58
N LYS A 19 2.75 21.18 -24.29
CA LYS A 19 3.83 20.79 -25.22
C LYS A 19 3.91 19.26 -25.39
N GLN A 20 3.75 18.49 -24.33
CA GLN A 20 3.72 17.02 -24.38
C GLN A 20 2.50 16.51 -25.14
N GLU A 21 1.31 17.07 -24.91
CA GLU A 21 0.09 16.74 -25.66
C GLU A 21 0.25 17.05 -27.15
N LYS A 22 0.80 18.23 -27.50
CA LYS A 22 1.10 18.56 -28.91
C LYS A 22 2.10 17.60 -29.54
N LEU A 23 3.13 17.16 -28.78
CA LEU A 23 4.10 16.17 -29.25
C LEU A 23 3.46 14.79 -29.48
N LEU A 24 2.60 14.34 -28.57
CA LEU A 24 1.87 13.08 -28.70
C LEU A 24 0.89 13.12 -29.87
N ALA A 25 0.13 14.21 -30.03
CA ALA A 25 -0.77 14.41 -31.15
C ALA A 25 0.00 14.43 -32.49
N LYS A 26 1.17 15.07 -32.54
CA LYS A 26 2.01 15.10 -33.74
C LYS A 26 2.59 13.73 -34.08
N LYS A 27 2.97 12.93 -33.08
CA LYS A 27 3.39 11.53 -33.28
C LYS A 27 2.24 10.66 -33.79
N ALA A 28 1.06 10.78 -33.19
CA ALA A 28 -0.13 10.05 -33.63
C ALA A 28 -0.51 10.38 -35.08
N ALA A 29 -0.54 11.67 -35.44
CA ALA A 29 -0.79 12.12 -36.80
C ALA A 29 0.28 11.61 -37.80
N ALA A 30 1.56 11.56 -37.40
CA ALA A 30 2.61 11.01 -38.24
C ALA A 30 2.45 9.49 -38.50
N THR A 31 2.10 8.72 -37.46
CA THR A 31 1.81 7.28 -37.62
C THR A 31 0.57 7.02 -38.46
N GLU A 32 -0.45 7.86 -38.33
CA GLU A 32 -1.69 7.74 -39.11
C GLU A 32 -1.45 8.08 -40.59
N ALA A 33 -0.69 9.16 -40.86
CA ALA A 33 -0.25 9.50 -42.22
C ALA A 33 0.61 8.40 -42.86
N GLN A 34 1.52 7.78 -42.10
CA GLN A 34 2.33 6.65 -42.58
C GLN A 34 1.46 5.44 -42.91
N ASN A 35 0.48 5.10 -42.06
CA ASN A 35 -0.48 4.03 -42.31
C ASN A 35 -1.34 4.31 -43.54
N GLN A 36 -1.72 5.57 -43.76
CA GLN A 36 -2.44 6.01 -44.95
C GLN A 36 -1.60 5.81 -46.22
N LEU A 37 -0.33 6.23 -46.20
CA LEU A 37 0.59 6.04 -47.33
C LEU A 37 0.77 4.55 -47.68
N TYR A 38 0.86 3.67 -46.69
CA TYR A 38 0.92 2.22 -46.94
C TYR A 38 -0.38 1.66 -47.54
N ARG A 39 -1.54 2.13 -47.07
CA ARG A 39 -2.84 1.76 -47.67
C ARG A 39 -2.94 2.22 -49.12
N ASP A 40 -2.52 3.46 -49.38
CA ASP A 40 -2.51 4.02 -50.73
C ASP A 40 -1.52 3.30 -51.64
N HIS A 41 -0.36 2.90 -51.13
CA HIS A 41 0.61 2.09 -51.88
C HIS A 41 0.03 0.74 -52.28
N LEU A 42 -0.59 0.00 -51.35
CA LEU A 42 -1.23 -1.29 -51.63
C LEU A 42 -2.40 -1.14 -52.62
N LYS A 43 -3.15 -0.04 -52.53
CA LYS A 43 -4.24 0.26 -53.46
C LYS A 43 -3.71 0.58 -54.86
N ARG A 44 -2.65 1.39 -54.97
CA ARG A 44 -1.99 1.68 -56.26
C ARG A 44 -1.37 0.44 -56.90
N GLU A 45 -0.72 -0.42 -56.12
CA GLU A 45 -0.21 -1.73 -56.58
C GLU A 45 -1.32 -2.60 -57.14
N ARG A 46 -2.48 -2.64 -56.47
CA ARG A 46 -3.67 -3.35 -56.94
C ARG A 46 -4.19 -2.75 -58.26
N ASP A 47 -4.44 -1.45 -58.28
CA ASP A 47 -4.96 -0.75 -59.46
C ASP A 47 -4.01 -0.88 -60.67
N PHE A 48 -2.69 -0.86 -60.42
CA PHE A 48 -1.66 -1.10 -61.42
C PHE A 48 -1.67 -2.56 -61.91
N SER A 49 -1.79 -3.54 -61.01
CA SER A 49 -1.93 -4.96 -61.37
C SER A 49 -3.17 -5.19 -62.21
N ASP A 50 -4.32 -4.61 -61.85
CA ASP A 50 -5.59 -4.74 -62.58
C ASP A 50 -5.52 -4.09 -63.96
N GLN A 51 -4.93 -2.89 -64.08
CA GLN A 51 -4.72 -2.23 -65.37
C GLN A 51 -3.76 -3.02 -66.27
N THR A 52 -2.67 -3.51 -65.72
CA THR A 52 -1.66 -4.29 -66.46
C THR A 52 -2.24 -5.62 -66.90
N GLN A 53 -3.04 -6.28 -66.05
CA GLN A 53 -3.78 -7.50 -66.36
C GLN A 53 -4.73 -7.27 -67.53
N ARG A 54 -5.55 -6.22 -67.50
CA ARG A 54 -6.49 -5.90 -68.60
C ARG A 54 -5.79 -5.62 -69.92
N LYS A 55 -4.69 -4.86 -69.89
CA LYS A 55 -3.89 -4.57 -71.09
C LYS A 55 -3.24 -5.83 -71.65
N LEU A 56 -2.60 -6.63 -70.79
CA LEU A 56 -2.00 -7.91 -71.20
C LEU A 56 -3.02 -8.85 -71.82
N PHE A 57 -4.22 -8.98 -71.25
CA PHE A 57 -5.25 -9.85 -71.81
C PHE A 57 -5.83 -9.33 -73.12
N ALA A 58 -6.00 -8.01 -73.27
CA ALA A 58 -6.40 -7.41 -74.54
C ALA A 58 -5.33 -7.63 -75.63
N ASP A 59 -4.05 -7.43 -75.30
CA ASP A 59 -2.94 -7.69 -76.22
C ASP A 59 -2.87 -9.19 -76.58
N TRP A 60 -3.13 -10.09 -75.62
CA TRP A 60 -3.19 -11.53 -75.84
C TRP A 60 -4.34 -11.93 -76.78
N GLU A 61 -5.52 -11.32 -76.64
CA GLU A 61 -6.67 -11.54 -77.51
C GLU A 61 -6.37 -11.10 -78.95
N THR A 62 -5.76 -9.92 -79.14
CA THR A 62 -5.32 -9.48 -80.48
C THR A 62 -4.25 -10.38 -81.09
N LEU A 63 -3.40 -11.01 -80.27
CA LEU A 63 -2.39 -11.97 -80.72
C LEU A 63 -3.04 -13.29 -81.15
N CYS A 64 -4.03 -13.78 -80.40
CA CYS A 64 -4.85 -14.93 -80.75
C CYS A 64 -5.63 -14.72 -82.08
N GLU A 65 -6.12 -13.51 -82.35
CA GLU A 65 -6.83 -13.18 -83.60
C GLU A 65 -5.91 -13.13 -84.83
N ARG A 66 -4.62 -12.84 -84.64
CA ARG A 66 -3.63 -12.72 -85.73
C ARG A 66 -3.02 -14.06 -86.15
N ILE A 67 -3.13 -15.09 -85.33
CA ILE A 67 -2.58 -16.42 -85.60
C ILE A 67 -3.47 -17.14 -86.63
N ARG A 68 -2.86 -17.62 -87.72
CA ARG A 68 -3.56 -18.30 -88.83
C ARG A 68 -3.78 -19.79 -88.60
N THR A 69 -3.07 -20.39 -87.64
CA THR A 69 -3.12 -21.81 -87.29
C THR A 69 -3.97 -22.02 -86.05
N GLU A 70 -5.05 -22.80 -86.17
CA GLU A 70 -6.02 -23.01 -85.08
C GLU A 70 -5.37 -23.68 -83.84
N GLU A 71 -4.50 -24.67 -84.04
CA GLU A 71 -3.78 -25.37 -82.95
C GLU A 71 -2.94 -24.41 -82.10
N LEU A 72 -2.22 -23.48 -82.75
CA LEU A 72 -1.37 -22.50 -82.06
C LEU A 72 -2.23 -21.45 -81.31
N ALA A 73 -3.41 -21.10 -81.85
CA ALA A 73 -4.35 -20.22 -81.18
C ALA A 73 -5.00 -20.88 -79.95
N GLU A 74 -5.25 -22.19 -80.00
CA GLU A 74 -5.74 -22.97 -78.86
C GLU A 74 -4.70 -23.09 -77.75
N GLU A 75 -3.44 -23.39 -78.08
CA GLU A 75 -2.34 -23.41 -77.11
C GLU A 75 -2.17 -22.03 -76.44
N LEU A 76 -2.25 -20.94 -77.21
CA LEU A 76 -2.14 -19.58 -76.67
C LEU A 76 -3.28 -19.23 -75.72
N ARG A 77 -4.53 -19.65 -76.02
CA ARG A 77 -5.68 -19.51 -75.12
C ARG A 77 -5.55 -20.38 -73.88
N GLN A 78 -4.94 -21.55 -73.99
CA GLN A 78 -4.68 -22.43 -72.85
C GLN A 78 -3.65 -21.79 -71.92
N GLN A 79 -2.58 -21.20 -72.48
CA GLN A 79 -1.61 -20.40 -71.72
C GLN A 79 -2.28 -19.17 -71.07
N GLN A 80 -3.15 -18.45 -71.78
CA GLN A 80 -3.93 -17.33 -71.24
C GLN A 80 -4.73 -17.74 -70.00
N ARG A 81 -5.41 -18.89 -70.03
CA ARG A 81 -6.14 -19.44 -68.86
C ARG A 81 -5.20 -19.79 -67.71
N CYS A 82 -4.04 -20.39 -68.00
CA CYS A 82 -3.02 -20.69 -66.99
C CYS A 82 -2.49 -19.42 -66.32
N PHE A 83 -2.15 -18.37 -67.08
CA PHE A 83 -1.72 -17.10 -66.51
C PHE A 83 -2.84 -16.38 -65.75
N GLY A 84 -4.08 -16.42 -66.26
CA GLY A 84 -5.26 -15.89 -65.56
C GLY A 84 -5.43 -16.50 -64.18
N THR A 85 -5.38 -17.83 -64.08
CA THR A 85 -5.49 -18.50 -62.77
C THR A 85 -4.35 -18.14 -61.80
N VAL A 86 -3.13 -17.89 -62.29
CA VAL A 86 -2.01 -17.43 -61.45
C VAL A 86 -2.23 -16.00 -60.94
N VAL A 87 -2.69 -15.10 -61.82
CA VAL A 87 -2.98 -13.70 -61.45
C VAL A 87 -4.15 -13.64 -60.46
N ASP A 88 -5.22 -14.41 -60.69
CA ASP A 88 -6.37 -14.50 -59.78
C ASP A 88 -5.96 -15.06 -58.41
N ARG A 89 -5.07 -16.06 -58.38
CA ARG A 89 -4.50 -16.57 -57.11
C ARG A 89 -3.68 -15.50 -56.39
N LYS A 90 -2.87 -14.71 -57.10
CA LYS A 90 -2.09 -13.60 -56.52
C LYS A 90 -3.02 -12.54 -55.93
N ASN A 91 -4.02 -12.10 -56.69
CA ASN A 91 -5.00 -11.10 -56.26
C ASN A 91 -5.82 -11.60 -55.05
N GLY A 92 -6.28 -12.86 -55.08
CA GLY A 92 -6.96 -13.48 -53.94
C GLY A 92 -6.05 -13.71 -52.72
N HIS A 93 -4.73 -13.73 -52.88
CA HIS A 93 -3.80 -13.75 -51.75
C HIS A 93 -3.65 -12.35 -51.14
N ILE A 94 -3.57 -11.31 -51.97
CA ILE A 94 -3.55 -9.90 -51.54
C ILE A 94 -4.83 -9.55 -50.77
N GLU A 95 -6.00 -9.96 -51.27
CA GLU A 95 -7.28 -9.70 -50.59
C GLU A 95 -7.36 -10.38 -49.22
N ARG A 96 -6.92 -11.63 -49.11
CA ARG A 96 -6.84 -12.33 -47.83
C ARG A 96 -5.89 -11.63 -46.85
N LEU A 97 -4.73 -11.16 -47.32
CA LEU A 97 -3.79 -10.41 -46.47
C LEU A 97 -4.37 -9.09 -45.98
N VAL A 98 -5.12 -8.37 -46.82
CA VAL A 98 -5.84 -7.16 -46.41
C VAL A 98 -6.92 -7.48 -45.37
N GLY A 99 -7.73 -8.52 -45.59
CA GLY A 99 -8.76 -8.97 -44.65
C GLY A 99 -8.19 -9.35 -43.27
N VAL A 100 -7.15 -10.19 -43.25
CA VAL A 100 -6.47 -10.59 -42.00
C VAL A 100 -5.90 -9.38 -41.26
N ARG A 101 -5.35 -8.39 -41.98
CA ARG A 101 -4.84 -7.16 -41.34
C ARG A 101 -5.97 -6.36 -40.68
N ASP A 102 -7.12 -6.24 -41.34
CA ASP A 102 -8.25 -5.49 -40.80
C ASP A 102 -8.89 -6.21 -39.61
N GLU A 103 -8.95 -7.55 -39.62
CA GLU A 103 -9.33 -8.38 -38.47
C GLU A 103 -8.37 -8.19 -37.28
N ILE A 104 -7.05 -8.28 -37.52
CA ILE A 104 -6.02 -8.03 -36.49
C ILE A 104 -6.14 -6.60 -35.95
N GLY A 105 -6.40 -5.63 -36.83
CA GLY A 105 -6.66 -4.24 -36.45
C GLY A 105 -7.86 -4.12 -35.51
N ALA A 106 -8.98 -4.76 -35.84
CA ALA A 106 -10.18 -4.78 -35.03
C ALA A 106 -9.94 -5.41 -33.64
N ILE A 107 -9.22 -6.54 -33.60
CA ILE A 107 -8.83 -7.21 -32.35
C ILE A 107 -7.95 -6.29 -31.50
N HIS A 108 -6.94 -5.64 -32.09
CA HIS A 108 -6.08 -4.70 -31.37
C HIS A 108 -6.88 -3.53 -30.80
N THR A 109 -7.79 -2.91 -31.57
CA THR A 109 -8.65 -1.84 -31.05
C THR A 109 -9.54 -2.32 -29.90
N LYS A 110 -10.09 -3.54 -29.97
CA LYS A 110 -10.90 -4.12 -28.89
C LYS A 110 -10.07 -4.35 -27.62
N CYS A 111 -8.85 -4.88 -27.76
CA CYS A 111 -7.93 -5.08 -26.65
C CYS A 111 -7.50 -3.75 -26.02
N LEU A 112 -7.17 -2.73 -26.82
CA LEU A 112 -6.81 -1.40 -26.33
C LEU A 112 -7.98 -0.73 -25.60
N ASN A 113 -9.21 -0.85 -26.11
CA ASN A 113 -10.40 -0.35 -25.43
C ASN A 113 -10.65 -1.07 -24.10
N ARG A 114 -10.46 -2.39 -24.03
CA ARG A 114 -10.54 -3.14 -22.78
C ARG A 114 -9.49 -2.66 -21.77
N LEU A 115 -8.26 -2.43 -22.23
CA LEU A 115 -7.17 -1.96 -21.39
C LEU A 115 -7.42 -0.53 -20.88
N ARG A 116 -7.96 0.35 -21.73
CA ARG A 116 -8.44 1.68 -21.34
C ARG A 116 -9.51 1.61 -20.24
N ASN A 117 -10.52 0.76 -20.40
CA ASN A 117 -11.57 0.59 -19.39
C ASN A 117 -11.02 0.13 -18.03
N ILE A 118 -10.00 -0.74 -18.05
CA ILE A 118 -9.31 -1.19 -16.83
C ILE A 118 -8.56 -0.01 -16.17
N ILE A 119 -7.84 0.79 -16.96
CA ILE A 119 -7.15 1.98 -16.46
C ILE A 119 -8.16 2.98 -15.86
N ASP A 120 -9.26 3.25 -16.56
CA ASP A 120 -10.32 4.15 -16.08
C ASP A 120 -10.94 3.63 -14.76
N TYR A 121 -11.08 2.31 -14.60
CA TYR A 121 -11.50 1.71 -13.34
C TYR A 121 -10.48 1.93 -12.21
N TYR A 122 -9.18 1.73 -12.47
CA TYR A 122 -8.15 1.99 -11.47
C TYR A 122 -8.08 3.46 -11.06
N ILE A 123 -8.26 4.39 -11.99
CA ILE A 123 -8.33 5.83 -11.69
C ILE A 123 -9.52 6.10 -10.75
N ARG A 124 -10.71 5.60 -11.09
CA ARG A 124 -11.91 5.74 -10.23
C ARG A 124 -11.71 5.13 -8.85
N LEU A 125 -11.09 3.96 -8.76
CA LEU A 125 -10.80 3.32 -7.48
C LEU A 125 -9.83 4.15 -6.64
N LYS A 126 -8.77 4.68 -7.25
CA LYS A 126 -7.81 5.56 -6.59
C LYS A 126 -8.49 6.84 -6.10
N ASP A 127 -9.36 7.45 -6.89
CA ASP A 127 -10.08 8.66 -6.50
C ASP A 127 -11.08 8.39 -5.37
N PHE A 128 -11.80 7.27 -5.44
CA PHE A 128 -12.68 6.81 -4.35
C PHE A 128 -11.90 6.59 -3.04
N MET A 129 -10.77 5.87 -3.10
CA MET A 129 -9.92 5.66 -1.91
C MET A 129 -9.38 6.97 -1.34
N SER A 130 -8.96 7.89 -2.21
CA SER A 130 -8.45 9.20 -1.80
C SER A 130 -9.53 10.03 -1.11
N ALA A 131 -10.73 10.08 -1.68
CA ALA A 131 -11.87 10.77 -1.07
C ALA A 131 -12.24 10.15 0.29
N THR A 132 -12.34 8.82 0.36
CA THR A 132 -12.66 8.12 1.62
C THR A 132 -11.62 8.37 2.71
N MET A 133 -10.33 8.38 2.35
CA MET A 133 -9.25 8.66 3.31
C MET A 133 -9.27 10.11 3.78
N LEU A 134 -9.62 11.05 2.88
CA LEU A 134 -9.76 12.46 3.22
C LEU A 134 -10.94 12.69 4.17
N GLU A 135 -12.11 12.10 3.90
CA GLU A 135 -13.27 12.15 4.80
C GLU A 135 -12.96 11.56 6.19
N ARG A 136 -12.23 10.44 6.25
CA ARG A 136 -11.79 9.86 7.53
C ARG A 136 -10.85 10.78 8.29
N TYR A 137 -9.88 11.38 7.59
CA TYR A 137 -8.94 12.32 8.19
C TYR A 137 -9.68 13.55 8.74
N GLU A 138 -10.61 14.12 7.98
CA GLU A 138 -11.44 15.25 8.43
C GLU A 138 -12.30 14.88 9.65
N SER A 139 -12.91 13.69 9.66
CA SER A 139 -13.67 13.17 10.80
C SER A 139 -12.80 13.03 12.06
N ASP A 140 -11.60 12.46 11.91
CA ASP A 140 -10.67 12.28 13.01
C ASP A 140 -10.15 13.62 13.55
N CYS A 141 -9.88 14.59 12.67
CA CYS A 141 -9.55 15.95 13.08
C CYS A 141 -10.69 16.61 13.87
N GLN A 142 -11.94 16.45 13.43
CA GLN A 142 -13.10 16.98 14.16
C GLN A 142 -13.29 16.33 15.54
N LYS A 143 -13.13 15.00 15.63
CA LYS A 143 -13.17 14.28 16.92
C LYS A 143 -12.07 14.76 17.87
N LEU A 144 -10.85 14.93 17.36
CA LEU A 144 -9.73 15.40 18.17
C LEU A 144 -9.97 16.83 18.68
N LEU A 145 -10.53 17.71 17.83
CA LEU A 145 -10.91 19.06 18.24
C LEU A 145 -12.03 19.06 19.28
N GLN A 146 -13.01 18.16 19.18
CA GLN A 146 -14.06 18.00 20.19
C GLN A 146 -13.48 17.54 21.53
N GLN A 147 -12.63 16.50 21.53
CA GLN A 147 -11.93 16.03 22.73
C GLN A 147 -11.10 17.15 23.37
N PHE A 148 -10.39 17.94 22.56
CA PHE A 148 -9.61 19.06 23.08
C PHE A 148 -10.50 20.13 23.73
N ARG A 149 -11.67 20.44 23.14
CA ARG A 149 -12.64 21.38 23.73
C ARG A 149 -13.23 20.84 25.04
N GLU A 150 -13.55 19.55 25.09
CA GLU A 150 -14.04 18.89 26.31
C GLU A 150 -12.99 18.92 27.41
N GLU A 151 -11.72 18.63 27.09
CA GLU A 151 -10.62 18.74 28.06
C GLU A 151 -10.44 20.17 28.59
N VAL A 152 -10.56 21.18 27.73
CA VAL A 152 -10.50 22.59 28.13
C VAL A 152 -11.64 22.93 29.09
N SER A 153 -12.87 22.50 28.76
CA SER A 153 -14.04 22.67 29.62
C SER A 153 -13.84 21.99 30.98
N ASN A 154 -13.37 20.73 30.99
CA ASN A 154 -13.09 19.98 32.21
C ASN A 154 -12.00 20.61 33.07
N LYS A 155 -10.97 21.20 32.45
CA LYS A 155 -9.93 21.95 33.18
C LYS A 155 -10.46 23.24 33.77
N GLN A 156 -11.35 23.95 33.06
CA GLN A 156 -11.99 25.16 33.57
C GLN A 156 -12.91 24.85 34.75
N THR A 157 -13.73 23.81 34.66
CA THR A 157 -14.59 23.38 35.78
C THR A 157 -13.75 22.92 36.98
N TYR A 158 -12.71 22.11 36.75
CA TYR A 158 -11.80 21.68 37.81
C TYR A 158 -11.08 22.84 38.48
N SER A 159 -10.56 23.80 37.70
CA SER A 159 -9.94 25.02 38.23
C SER A 159 -10.93 25.87 39.03
N SER A 160 -12.19 25.97 38.59
CA SER A 160 -13.23 26.67 39.34
C SER A 160 -13.53 25.99 40.67
N THR A 161 -13.58 24.65 40.69
CA THR A 161 -13.82 23.90 41.92
C THR A 161 -12.64 23.98 42.89
N GLU A 162 -11.40 23.95 42.40
CA GLU A 162 -10.21 24.15 43.25
C GLU A 162 -10.13 25.58 43.79
N MET A 163 -10.56 26.59 43.02
CA MET A 163 -10.62 27.97 43.52
C MET A 163 -11.65 28.11 44.63
N GLN A 164 -12.83 27.49 44.48
CA GLN A 164 -13.86 27.47 45.54
C GLN A 164 -13.40 26.74 46.81
N THR A 165 -12.66 25.63 46.69
CA THR A 165 -12.11 24.94 47.86
C THR A 165 -11.00 25.74 48.53
N LEU A 166 -10.20 26.46 47.76
CA LEU A 166 -9.18 27.36 48.29
C LEU A 166 -9.82 28.53 49.06
N ASP A 167 -10.85 29.15 48.50
CA ASP A 167 -11.59 30.25 49.14
C ASP A 167 -12.23 29.78 50.45
N ALA A 168 -12.88 28.61 50.47
CA ALA A 168 -13.45 28.03 51.69
C ALA A 168 -12.37 27.74 52.76
N SER A 169 -11.20 27.25 52.34
CA SER A 169 -10.08 26.99 53.26
C SER A 169 -9.46 28.28 53.82
N LEU A 170 -9.48 29.36 53.03
CA LEU A 170 -9.01 30.67 53.44
C LEU A 170 -9.99 31.32 54.44
N GLU A 171 -11.29 31.20 54.21
CA GLU A 171 -12.32 31.64 55.16
C GLU A 171 -12.19 30.90 56.51
N GLU A 172 -11.97 29.59 56.49
CA GLU A 172 -11.75 28.79 57.70
C GLU A 172 -10.47 29.21 58.43
N LEU A 173 -9.37 29.42 57.71
CA LEU A 173 -8.11 29.93 58.28
C LEU A 173 -8.31 31.31 58.92
N MET A 174 -9.01 32.22 58.25
CA MET A 174 -9.30 33.55 58.78
C MET A 174 -10.17 33.49 60.05
N ALA A 175 -11.16 32.59 60.09
CA ALA A 175 -11.97 32.36 61.28
C ALA A 175 -11.11 31.83 62.44
N LYS A 176 -10.20 30.90 62.16
CA LYS A 176 -9.27 30.35 63.16
C LYS A 176 -8.30 31.41 63.69
N ILE A 177 -7.71 32.23 62.82
CA ILE A 177 -6.82 33.33 63.25
C ILE A 177 -7.56 34.29 64.19
N LYS A 178 -8.80 34.67 63.86
CA LYS A 178 -9.61 35.51 64.76
C LYS A 178 -9.88 34.86 66.11
N GLN A 179 -10.12 33.55 66.12
CA GLN A 179 -10.31 32.81 67.36
C GLN A 179 -9.02 32.74 68.18
N ASP A 180 -7.89 32.48 67.54
CA ASP A 180 -6.57 32.45 68.18
C ASP A 180 -6.21 33.83 68.77
N GLU A 181 -6.50 34.93 68.04
CA GLU A 181 -6.33 36.31 68.54
C GLU A 181 -7.18 36.60 69.78
N LEU A 182 -8.41 36.07 69.83
CA LEU A 182 -9.27 36.19 71.02
C LEU A 182 -8.70 35.40 72.20
N THR A 183 -8.24 34.17 71.97
CA THR A 183 -7.62 33.36 73.03
C THR A 183 -6.32 33.94 73.55
N ASP A 184 -5.48 34.51 72.66
CA ASP A 184 -4.24 35.20 73.05
C ASP A 184 -4.55 36.45 73.88
N ARG A 185 -5.61 37.18 73.53
CA ARG A 185 -6.08 38.33 74.31
C ARG A 185 -6.58 37.91 75.70
N GLU A 186 -7.34 36.84 75.80
CA GLU A 186 -7.81 36.27 77.07
C GLU A 186 -6.62 35.84 77.95
N TRP A 187 -5.67 35.08 77.37
CA TRP A 187 -4.45 34.66 78.06
C TRP A 187 -3.62 35.85 78.54
N PHE A 188 -3.47 36.89 77.71
CA PHE A 188 -2.75 38.11 78.08
C PHE A 188 -3.43 38.83 79.24
N LEU A 189 -4.76 38.90 79.26
CA LEU A 189 -5.51 39.50 80.37
C LEU A 189 -5.35 38.70 81.65
N GLU A 190 -5.44 37.37 81.59
CA GLU A 190 -5.21 36.49 82.74
C GLU A 190 -3.78 36.62 83.28
N SER A 191 -2.77 36.54 82.42
CA SER A 191 -1.37 36.72 82.82
C SER A 191 -1.09 38.11 83.39
N ASN A 192 -1.76 39.15 82.87
CA ASN A 192 -1.64 40.50 83.42
C ASN A 192 -2.32 40.61 84.79
N LEU A 193 -3.47 39.96 85.01
CA LEU A 193 -4.11 39.89 86.32
C LEU A 193 -3.24 39.17 87.34
N GLU A 194 -2.62 38.05 86.98
CA GLU A 194 -1.65 37.33 87.83
C GLU A 194 -0.40 38.17 88.13
N ASN A 195 0.12 38.90 87.14
CA ASN A 195 1.24 39.80 87.34
C ASN A 195 0.87 40.98 88.25
N ILE A 196 -0.33 41.54 88.08
CA ILE A 196 -0.86 42.60 88.96
C ILE A 196 -1.01 42.05 90.37
N SER A 197 -1.58 40.86 90.57
CA SER A 197 -1.71 40.28 91.91
C SER A 197 -0.35 40.01 92.54
N ALA A 198 0.60 39.44 91.79
CA ALA A 198 1.96 39.20 92.26
C ALA A 198 2.71 40.51 92.55
N GLN A 199 2.47 41.57 91.78
CA GLN A 199 3.02 42.90 92.06
C GLN A 199 2.38 43.53 93.29
N VAL A 200 1.06 43.37 93.50
CA VAL A 200 0.38 43.83 94.72
C VAL A 200 0.95 43.12 95.94
N GLU A 201 1.08 41.79 95.91
CA GLU A 201 1.71 41.02 96.99
C GLU A 201 3.15 41.46 97.24
N LYS A 202 3.95 41.65 96.18
CA LYS A 202 5.31 42.20 96.31
C LYS A 202 5.30 43.61 96.89
N CYS A 203 4.39 44.47 96.47
CA CYS A 203 4.24 45.83 96.99
C CYS A 203 3.79 45.83 98.45
N GLU A 204 2.97 44.88 98.89
CA GLU A 204 2.59 44.70 100.29
C GLU A 204 3.78 44.21 101.12
N ILE A 205 4.49 43.19 100.65
CA ILE A 205 5.72 42.71 101.31
C ILE A 205 6.78 43.82 101.37
N ILE A 206 6.96 44.57 100.28
CA ILE A 206 7.88 45.71 100.24
C ILE A 206 7.36 46.83 101.14
N ARG A 207 6.06 47.14 101.17
CA ARG A 207 5.48 48.14 102.08
C ARG A 207 5.75 47.75 103.53
N ASP A 208 5.53 46.50 103.91
CA ASP A 208 5.75 46.05 105.28
C ASP A 208 7.24 46.03 105.64
N LYS A 209 8.10 45.54 104.74
CA LYS A 209 9.56 45.62 104.88
C LYS A 209 10.05 47.06 104.92
N LYS A 210 9.52 47.95 104.08
CA LYS A 210 9.90 49.36 104.02
C LYS A 210 9.31 50.16 105.15
N CYS A 211 8.16 49.82 105.72
CA CYS A 211 7.64 50.42 106.94
C CYS A 211 8.52 50.04 108.14
N THR A 212 8.92 48.77 108.23
CA THR A 212 9.86 48.31 109.28
C THR A 212 11.27 48.85 109.10
N GLU A 213 11.77 48.92 107.86
CA GLU A 213 13.04 49.57 107.52
C GLU A 213 12.96 51.08 107.69
N MET A 214 11.85 51.76 107.34
CA MET A 214 11.62 53.19 107.56
C MET A 214 11.59 53.50 109.05
N ALA A 215 10.97 52.68 109.88
CA ALA A 215 11.01 52.86 111.33
C ALA A 215 12.46 52.75 111.84
N LYS A 216 13.23 51.78 111.35
CA LYS A 216 14.67 51.60 111.69
C LYS A 216 15.57 52.68 111.08
N LEU A 217 15.28 53.13 109.87
CA LEU A 217 15.98 54.18 109.13
C LEU A 217 15.62 55.55 109.67
N GLN A 218 14.44 55.79 110.20
CA GLN A 218 14.10 57.06 110.86
C GLN A 218 14.82 57.15 112.22
N GLN A 219 15.03 56.01 112.88
CA GLN A 219 15.93 55.89 114.03
C GLN A 219 17.41 56.10 113.64
N ARG A 220 17.86 55.49 112.53
CA ARG A 220 19.24 55.62 112.05
C ARG A 220 19.55 56.96 111.38
N LEU A 221 18.63 57.55 110.64
CA LEU A 221 18.74 58.84 109.95
C LEU A 221 18.78 59.98 110.97
N ARG A 222 18.09 59.86 112.11
CA ARG A 222 18.33 60.76 113.24
C ARG A 222 19.78 60.62 113.76
N ALA A 223 20.26 59.39 113.94
CA ALA A 223 21.64 59.14 114.39
C ALA A 223 22.72 59.48 113.35
N THR A 224 22.43 59.37 112.04
CA THR A 224 23.37 59.65 110.96
C THR A 224 23.22 61.04 110.36
N LEU A 225 22.11 61.76 110.54
CA LEU A 225 22.08 63.22 110.30
C LEU A 225 22.95 63.92 111.34
N ASP A 226 22.96 63.44 112.59
CA ASP A 226 23.86 63.92 113.64
C ASP A 226 25.36 63.66 113.31
N ASP A 227 25.68 62.56 112.61
CA ASP A 227 27.06 62.19 112.21
C ASP A 227 27.49 62.71 110.81
N TYR A 228 26.55 62.85 109.87
CA TYR A 228 26.81 63.22 108.46
C TYR A 228 26.87 64.74 108.24
N PHE A 229 26.26 65.55 109.11
CA PHE A 229 26.55 66.99 109.13
C PHE A 229 28.00 67.28 109.58
N GLN A 230 28.69 66.33 110.22
CA GLN A 230 30.04 66.54 110.73
C GLN A 230 31.19 66.09 109.81
N THR A 231 30.99 65.33 108.73
CA THR A 231 32.16 64.67 108.10
C THR A 231 32.36 64.67 106.57
N VAL A 232 31.38 64.54 105.66
CA VAL A 232 31.76 64.29 104.24
C VAL A 232 30.71 64.72 103.22
N LEU A 233 30.87 65.90 102.61
CA LEU A 233 30.34 66.19 101.27
C LEU A 233 31.49 66.66 100.39
N TYR A 234 31.88 65.83 99.41
CA TYR A 234 32.76 66.23 98.30
C TYR A 234 32.16 65.80 96.94
N PRO A 235 32.30 66.58 95.85
CA PRO A 235 31.60 66.38 94.57
C PRO A 235 32.37 65.59 93.49
N ASP A 236 33.64 65.23 93.71
CA ASP A 236 34.56 64.87 92.62
C ASP A 236 34.43 63.45 92.05
N ARG A 237 33.67 62.55 92.70
CA ARG A 237 33.49 61.15 92.21
C ARG A 237 32.34 60.96 91.22
N LYS A 238 31.54 61.99 90.95
CA LYS A 238 30.39 61.92 90.04
C LYS A 238 30.81 62.00 88.57
N GLN A 239 31.82 62.83 88.27
CA GLN A 239 32.24 63.08 86.88
C GLN A 239 32.95 61.90 86.21
N THR A 240 33.70 61.09 86.96
CA THR A 240 34.40 59.91 86.43
C THR A 240 33.45 58.75 86.09
N TYR A 241 32.33 58.64 86.80
CA TYR A 241 31.30 57.65 86.52
C TYR A 241 30.54 57.99 85.23
N ASP A 242 30.16 59.26 85.05
CA ASP A 242 29.41 59.72 83.88
C ASP A 242 30.20 59.55 82.56
N GLN A 243 31.53 59.72 82.61
CA GLN A 243 32.41 59.47 81.44
C GLN A 243 32.46 57.99 81.04
N LEU A 244 32.48 57.07 82.00
CA LEU A 244 32.51 55.63 81.74
C LEU A 244 31.19 55.15 81.10
N VAL A 245 30.07 55.68 81.58
CA VAL A 245 28.73 55.37 81.04
C VAL A 245 28.65 55.76 79.56
N TYR A 246 29.12 56.96 79.21
CA TYR A 246 29.09 57.47 77.83
C TYR A 246 29.85 56.58 76.83
N TYR A 247 31.09 56.14 77.15
CA TYR A 247 31.85 55.26 76.25
C TYR A 247 31.21 53.88 76.10
N THR A 248 30.59 53.37 77.17
CA THR A 248 29.91 52.06 77.14
C THR A 248 28.68 52.08 76.23
N GLU A 249 27.91 53.18 76.25
CA GLU A 249 26.76 53.37 75.36
C GLU A 249 27.18 53.43 73.88
N LEU A 250 28.30 54.07 73.59
CA LEU A 250 28.82 54.20 72.23
C LEU A 250 29.27 52.84 71.66
N GLU A 251 29.91 52.00 72.47
CA GLU A 251 30.30 50.64 72.09
C GLU A 251 29.08 49.71 71.90
N GLN A 252 28.06 49.85 72.75
CA GLN A 252 26.82 49.08 72.60
C GLN A 252 26.12 49.37 71.28
N GLN A 253 26.03 50.64 70.86
CA GLN A 253 25.45 51.01 69.57
C GLN A 253 26.21 50.40 68.39
N ALA A 254 27.55 50.36 68.45
CA ALA A 254 28.37 49.73 67.42
C ALA A 254 28.17 48.20 67.35
N ILE A 255 28.02 47.54 68.51
CA ILE A 255 27.72 46.10 68.58
C ILE A 255 26.32 45.80 68.02
N GLU A 256 25.33 46.62 68.35
CA GLU A 256 23.97 46.48 67.81
C GLU A 256 23.91 46.64 66.29
N GLY A 257 24.67 47.60 65.73
CA GLY A 257 24.80 47.77 64.28
C GLY A 257 25.30 46.49 63.59
N ARG A 258 26.40 45.91 64.11
CA ARG A 258 26.96 44.65 63.58
C ARG A 258 26.00 43.46 63.75
N ARG A 259 25.23 43.41 64.84
CA ARG A 259 24.21 42.36 65.04
C ARG A 259 23.11 42.43 63.98
N ARG A 260 22.62 43.62 63.66
CA ARG A 260 21.60 43.81 62.61
C ARG A 260 22.11 43.38 61.23
N GLU A 261 23.34 43.73 60.87
CA GLU A 261 23.96 43.27 59.61
C GLU A 261 24.10 41.74 59.55
N LEU A 262 24.49 41.12 60.68
CA LEU A 262 24.63 39.68 60.79
C LEU A 262 23.26 38.97 60.66
N ASP A 263 22.21 39.52 61.27
CA ASP A 263 20.84 39.01 61.14
C ASP A 263 20.33 39.10 59.69
N GLU A 264 20.62 40.20 58.98
CA GLU A 264 20.27 40.35 57.56
C GLU A 264 21.00 39.31 56.68
N LEU A 265 22.30 39.10 56.92
CA LEU A 265 23.07 38.08 56.22
C LEU A 265 22.56 36.67 56.51
N GLN A 266 22.17 36.38 57.75
CA GLN A 266 21.55 35.10 58.13
C GLN A 266 20.20 34.88 57.45
N ARG A 267 19.35 35.91 57.37
CA ARG A 267 18.07 35.84 56.62
C ARG A 267 18.30 35.58 55.14
N LYS A 268 19.26 36.28 54.51
CA LYS A 268 19.64 36.06 53.11
C LYS A 268 20.17 34.65 52.87
N LYS A 269 21.02 34.13 53.77
CA LYS A 269 21.49 32.75 53.73
C LYS A 269 20.33 31.75 53.79
N ALA A 270 19.42 31.91 54.75
CA ALA A 270 18.25 31.03 54.89
C ALA A 270 17.33 31.09 53.65
N GLN A 271 17.14 32.27 53.06
CA GLN A 271 16.39 32.41 51.81
C GLN A 271 17.07 31.67 50.65
N LEU A 272 18.38 31.85 50.48
CA LEU A 272 19.14 31.16 49.43
C LEU A 272 19.10 29.64 49.61
N GLU A 273 19.27 29.14 50.84
CA GLU A 273 19.13 27.71 51.15
C GLU A 273 17.75 27.18 50.78
N ARG A 274 16.66 27.90 51.10
CA ARG A 274 15.30 27.53 50.68
C ARG A 274 15.12 27.52 49.16
N THR A 275 15.63 28.52 48.45
CA THR A 275 15.54 28.53 46.97
C THR A 275 16.32 27.38 46.34
N LEU A 276 17.49 27.05 46.89
CA LEU A 276 18.32 25.95 46.43
C LEU A 276 17.68 24.58 46.70
N THR A 277 17.03 24.39 47.85
CA THR A 277 16.28 23.16 48.12
C THR A 277 15.08 23.01 47.18
N LEU A 278 14.31 24.08 46.94
CA LEU A 278 13.21 24.08 45.98
C LEU A 278 13.68 23.75 44.56
N ALA A 279 14.79 24.36 44.11
CA ALA A 279 15.38 24.07 42.81
C ALA A 279 15.83 22.60 42.69
N ARG A 280 16.44 22.03 43.75
CA ARG A 280 16.84 20.61 43.80
C ARG A 280 15.63 19.67 43.74
N ILE A 281 14.55 19.97 44.46
CA ILE A 281 13.32 19.17 44.43
C ILE A 281 12.68 19.24 43.04
N GLY A 282 12.56 20.44 42.47
CA GLY A 282 12.03 20.64 41.12
C GLY A 282 12.86 19.91 40.05
N GLY A 283 14.19 19.97 40.15
CA GLY A 283 15.11 19.24 39.27
C GLY A 283 14.94 17.72 39.37
N LYS A 284 14.87 17.17 40.59
CA LYS A 284 14.63 15.73 40.81
C LYS A 284 13.29 15.27 40.23
N ARG A 285 12.21 16.03 40.46
CA ARG A 285 10.88 15.74 39.90
C ARG A 285 10.91 15.71 38.37
N LYS A 286 11.46 16.76 37.73
CA LYS A 286 11.59 16.82 36.26
C LYS A 286 12.41 15.65 35.70
N LEU A 287 13.50 15.27 36.36
CA LEU A 287 14.32 14.14 35.97
C LEU A 287 13.56 12.81 36.07
N GLN A 288 12.79 12.61 37.14
CA GLN A 288 11.98 11.42 37.35
C GLN A 288 10.89 11.30 36.27
N THR A 289 10.19 12.39 35.95
CA THR A 289 9.21 12.44 34.86
C THR A 289 9.84 12.13 33.50
N ARG A 290 11.03 12.67 33.21
CA ARG A 290 11.74 12.32 31.96
C ARG A 290 12.14 10.85 31.91
N ARG A 291 12.58 10.27 33.03
CA ARG A 291 12.91 8.84 33.13
C ARG A 291 11.67 7.96 32.94
N SER A 292 10.52 8.33 33.49
CA SER A 292 9.27 7.57 33.29
C SER A 292 8.80 7.64 31.84
N TYR A 293 8.84 8.81 31.20
CA TYR A 293 8.53 8.94 29.78
C TYR A 293 9.47 8.13 28.90
N ARG A 294 10.78 8.15 29.18
CA ARG A 294 11.75 7.33 28.46
C ARG A 294 11.42 5.84 28.54
N ARG A 295 11.14 5.32 29.76
CA ARG A 295 10.75 3.91 29.94
C ARG A 295 9.48 3.56 29.17
N LEU A 296 8.47 4.44 29.20
CA LEU A 296 7.23 4.24 28.44
C LEU A 296 7.50 4.18 26.92
N LEU A 297 8.36 5.05 26.41
CA LEU A 297 8.76 5.03 25.00
C LEU A 297 9.55 3.78 24.64
N GLU A 298 10.45 3.32 25.51
CA GLU A 298 11.20 2.06 25.32
C GLU A 298 10.25 0.86 25.21
N VAL A 299 9.24 0.78 26.08
CA VAL A 299 8.21 -0.28 26.03
C VAL A 299 7.37 -0.18 24.75
N LYS A 300 6.92 1.03 24.37
CA LYS A 300 6.17 1.22 23.11
C LYS A 300 6.99 0.83 21.88
N LEU A 301 8.28 1.15 21.88
CA LEU A 301 9.19 0.80 20.79
C LEU A 301 9.39 -0.72 20.69
N GLN A 302 9.51 -1.41 21.83
CA GLN A 302 9.56 -2.88 21.87
C GLN A 302 8.28 -3.50 21.31
N LEU A 303 7.10 -3.03 21.75
CA LEU A 303 5.82 -3.51 21.24
C LEU A 303 5.69 -3.30 19.71
N LEU A 304 6.08 -2.14 19.20
CA LEU A 304 6.05 -1.86 17.76
C LEU A 304 7.01 -2.77 16.98
N LYS A 305 8.17 -3.12 17.54
CA LYS A 305 9.09 -4.08 16.92
C LYS A 305 8.50 -5.49 16.86
N GLU A 306 7.84 -5.93 17.94
CA GLU A 306 7.16 -7.23 17.98
C GLU A 306 6.01 -7.28 16.98
N GLN A 307 5.21 -6.20 16.88
CA GLN A 307 4.14 -6.09 15.88
C GLN A 307 4.69 -6.12 14.44
N LEU A 308 5.80 -5.43 14.18
CA LEU A 308 6.45 -5.46 12.87
C LEU A 308 6.92 -6.86 12.50
N GLN A 309 7.55 -7.58 13.45
CA GLN A 309 7.99 -8.95 13.24
C GLN A 309 6.82 -9.90 12.96
N GLN A 310 5.71 -9.76 13.69
CA GLN A 310 4.51 -10.54 13.45
C GLN A 310 3.94 -10.29 12.04
N LEU A 311 3.88 -9.04 11.59
CA LEU A 311 3.44 -8.69 10.25
C LEU A 311 4.38 -9.26 9.17
N ASP A 312 5.69 -9.17 9.37
CA ASP A 312 6.68 -9.74 8.45
C ASP A 312 6.53 -11.27 8.33
N ASP A 313 6.32 -11.95 9.47
CA ASP A 313 6.08 -13.40 9.49
C ASP A 313 4.76 -13.77 8.79
N GLU A 314 3.68 -13.02 9.00
CA GLU A 314 2.41 -13.20 8.28
C GLU A 314 2.58 -12.99 6.78
N HIS A 315 3.28 -11.93 6.37
CA HIS A 315 3.56 -11.65 4.96
C HIS A 315 4.37 -12.76 4.32
N HIS A 316 5.39 -13.28 5.01
CA HIS A 316 6.20 -14.40 4.54
C HIS A 316 5.38 -15.68 4.39
N GLN A 317 4.49 -15.99 5.34
CA GLN A 317 3.59 -17.14 5.26
C GLN A 317 2.61 -17.02 4.09
N ARG A 318 2.00 -15.85 3.89
CA ARG A 318 1.12 -15.58 2.75
C ARG A 318 1.87 -15.72 1.43
N LEU A 319 3.08 -15.19 1.33
CA LEU A 319 3.91 -15.31 0.13
C LEU A 319 4.24 -16.77 -0.17
N LYS A 320 4.60 -17.57 0.84
CA LYS A 320 4.81 -19.02 0.69
C LYS A 320 3.56 -19.73 0.16
N SER A 321 2.38 -19.42 0.69
CA SER A 321 1.11 -20.00 0.24
C SER A 321 0.78 -19.63 -1.20
N ILE A 322 0.99 -18.37 -1.59
CA ILE A 322 0.79 -17.92 -2.97
C ILE A 322 1.78 -18.60 -3.92
N CYS A 323 3.05 -18.72 -3.51
CA CYS A 323 4.07 -19.41 -4.31
C CYS A 323 3.76 -20.90 -4.49
N SER A 324 3.31 -21.60 -3.45
CA SER A 324 2.94 -23.02 -3.57
C SER A 324 1.69 -23.20 -4.45
N PHE A 325 0.68 -22.35 -4.28
CA PHE A 325 -0.52 -22.38 -5.11
C PHE A 325 -0.22 -22.07 -6.59
N THR A 326 0.57 -21.04 -6.86
CA THR A 326 0.94 -20.68 -8.25
C THR A 326 1.79 -21.77 -8.91
N HIS A 327 2.68 -22.43 -8.16
CA HIS A 327 3.42 -23.58 -8.69
C HIS A 327 2.49 -24.77 -8.99
N HIS A 328 1.52 -25.05 -8.12
CA HIS A 328 0.55 -26.11 -8.35
C HIS A 328 -0.33 -25.82 -9.58
N LEU A 329 -0.85 -24.60 -9.69
CA LEU A 329 -1.64 -24.16 -10.84
C LEU A 329 -0.82 -24.24 -12.14
N LYS A 330 0.45 -23.82 -12.11
CA LYS A 330 1.35 -23.96 -13.24
C LYS A 330 1.52 -25.42 -13.64
N ALA A 331 1.69 -26.34 -12.69
CA ALA A 331 1.82 -27.76 -12.97
C ALA A 331 0.56 -28.30 -13.67
N GLN A 332 -0.64 -27.99 -13.14
CA GLN A 332 -1.91 -28.40 -13.76
C GLN A 332 -2.09 -27.82 -15.16
N LEU A 333 -1.81 -26.52 -15.36
CA LEU A 333 -1.89 -25.89 -16.67
C LEU A 333 -0.90 -26.50 -17.67
N THR A 334 0.32 -26.84 -17.23
CA THR A 334 1.28 -27.53 -18.11
C THR A 334 0.84 -28.94 -18.46
N GLU A 335 0.13 -29.65 -17.57
CA GLU A 335 -0.45 -30.95 -17.85
C GLU A 335 -1.59 -30.83 -18.88
N HIS A 336 -2.51 -29.88 -18.69
CA HIS A 336 -3.58 -29.61 -19.65
C HIS A 336 -3.04 -29.19 -21.02
N LEU A 337 -1.97 -28.38 -21.05
CA LEU A 337 -1.27 -28.03 -22.29
C LEU A 337 -0.73 -29.28 -22.99
N ARG A 338 -0.05 -30.18 -22.26
CA ARG A 338 0.47 -31.43 -22.82
C ARG A 338 -0.65 -32.31 -23.39
N TRP A 339 -1.79 -32.41 -22.70
CA TRP A 339 -2.96 -33.11 -23.20
C TRP A 339 -3.53 -32.45 -24.46
N GLY A 340 -3.70 -31.13 -24.45
CA GLY A 340 -4.15 -30.36 -25.62
C GLY A 340 -3.24 -30.53 -26.83
N GLU A 341 -1.92 -30.46 -26.64
CA GLU A 341 -0.93 -30.73 -27.70
C GLU A 341 -1.03 -32.16 -28.22
N ARG A 342 -1.25 -33.14 -27.34
CA ARG A 342 -1.40 -34.55 -27.73
C ARG A 342 -2.66 -34.75 -28.56
N VAL A 343 -3.79 -34.17 -28.14
CA VAL A 343 -5.06 -34.21 -28.89
C VAL A 343 -4.91 -33.52 -30.24
N ALA A 344 -4.29 -32.34 -30.29
CA ALA A 344 -4.05 -31.63 -31.54
C ALA A 344 -3.15 -32.41 -32.51
N LYS A 345 -2.06 -33.02 -32.00
CA LYS A 345 -1.17 -33.89 -32.80
C LYS A 345 -1.91 -35.12 -33.34
N LEU A 346 -2.71 -35.78 -32.49
CA LEU A 346 -3.53 -36.91 -32.93
C LEU A 346 -4.54 -36.49 -33.99
N GLY A 347 -5.24 -35.36 -33.79
CA GLY A 347 -6.15 -34.79 -34.78
C GLY A 347 -5.45 -34.54 -36.12
N LEU A 348 -4.24 -33.96 -36.09
CA LEU A 348 -3.46 -33.70 -37.31
C LEU A 348 -3.07 -34.99 -38.03
N ILE A 349 -2.64 -36.02 -37.30
CA ILE A 349 -2.35 -37.35 -37.87
C ILE A 349 -3.62 -37.96 -38.48
N CYS A 350 -4.76 -37.92 -37.77
CA CYS A 350 -6.03 -38.44 -38.26
C CYS A 350 -6.46 -37.74 -39.56
N THR A 351 -6.30 -36.41 -39.66
CA THR A 351 -6.66 -35.65 -40.88
C THR A 351 -5.83 -35.99 -42.12
N GLN A 352 -4.67 -36.66 -41.97
CA GLN A 352 -3.87 -37.13 -43.10
C GLN A 352 -4.51 -38.31 -43.82
N TYR A 353 -5.31 -39.13 -43.11
CA TYR A 353 -6.00 -40.30 -43.67
C TYR A 353 -7.44 -39.98 -44.11
N GLU A 354 -7.89 -38.74 -43.90
CA GLU A 354 -9.23 -38.31 -44.30
C GLU A 354 -9.29 -37.97 -45.78
N THR A 355 -10.37 -38.44 -46.43
CA THR A 355 -10.64 -38.08 -47.83
C THR A 355 -11.26 -36.69 -47.92
N ASP A 356 -11.20 -36.07 -49.10
CA ASP A 356 -11.85 -34.77 -49.33
C ASP A 356 -13.38 -34.83 -49.13
N GLN A 357 -13.99 -36.01 -49.31
CA GLN A 357 -15.41 -36.24 -49.01
C GLN A 357 -15.70 -36.20 -47.50
N ASP A 358 -14.79 -36.71 -46.67
CA ASP A 358 -14.96 -36.67 -45.21
C ASP A 358 -14.73 -35.26 -44.64
N ARG A 359 -13.82 -34.51 -45.26
CA ARG A 359 -13.58 -33.08 -44.95
C ARG A 359 -14.78 -32.21 -45.30
N THR A 360 -15.39 -32.43 -46.45
CA THR A 360 -16.61 -31.71 -46.88
C THR A 360 -17.84 -32.12 -46.09
N TYR A 361 -17.96 -33.40 -45.71
CA TYR A 361 -19.01 -33.89 -44.83
C TYR A 361 -18.94 -33.23 -43.45
N ALA A 362 -17.76 -33.14 -42.83
CA ALA A 362 -17.59 -32.46 -41.54
C ALA A 362 -18.01 -30.98 -41.60
N LYS A 363 -17.64 -30.25 -42.67
CA LYS A 363 -18.06 -28.85 -42.87
C LYS A 363 -19.57 -28.66 -42.92
N ARG A 364 -20.32 -29.65 -43.43
CA ARG A 364 -21.78 -29.58 -43.52
C ARG A 364 -22.46 -29.59 -42.15
N TRP A 365 -21.86 -30.29 -41.18
CA TRP A 365 -22.33 -30.30 -39.79
C TRP A 365 -21.84 -29.08 -39.01
N SER A 366 -20.64 -28.58 -39.31
CA SER A 366 -20.12 -27.34 -38.69
C SER A 366 -20.82 -26.06 -39.18
N SER A 367 -21.54 -26.11 -40.32
CA SER A 367 -22.25 -24.97 -40.91
C SER A 367 -23.75 -24.96 -40.61
N SER A 368 -24.24 -25.89 -39.78
CA SER A 368 -25.65 -25.90 -39.38
C SER A 368 -25.91 -24.68 -38.51
N GLU A 369 -26.75 -23.78 -39.01
CA GLU A 369 -27.14 -22.50 -38.41
C GLU A 369 -27.46 -22.61 -36.92
N GLU A 370 -27.05 -21.59 -36.19
CA GLU A 370 -27.42 -21.26 -34.82
C GLU A 370 -28.95 -21.35 -34.65
N LYS A 371 -29.46 -22.51 -34.26
CA LYS A 371 -30.76 -22.57 -33.59
C LYS A 371 -30.53 -22.26 -32.11
N PRO A 372 -31.30 -21.34 -31.52
CA PRO A 372 -31.22 -21.07 -30.10
C PRO A 372 -31.89 -22.25 -29.37
N HIS A 373 -31.10 -23.23 -28.94
CA HIS A 373 -31.58 -24.21 -27.98
C HIS A 373 -30.53 -24.45 -26.90
N GLU A 374 -31.05 -24.36 -25.67
CA GLU A 374 -30.69 -25.02 -24.39
C GLU A 374 -29.32 -25.69 -24.24
N PRO A 375 -28.74 -25.68 -23.02
CA PRO A 375 -27.42 -26.23 -22.74
C PRO A 375 -27.43 -27.78 -22.81
N ALA A 376 -27.56 -28.33 -24.00
CA ALA A 376 -27.30 -29.72 -24.30
C ALA A 376 -25.79 -29.90 -24.58
N ASP A 377 -25.25 -31.01 -24.12
CA ASP A 377 -23.84 -31.39 -24.16
C ASP A 377 -23.40 -31.85 -25.57
N ASP A 378 -23.78 -31.09 -26.60
CA ASP A 378 -23.62 -31.42 -28.03
C ASP A 378 -22.19 -31.14 -28.52
N THR A 379 -21.25 -30.92 -27.60
CA THR A 379 -19.87 -30.45 -27.87
C THR A 379 -19.08 -31.42 -28.77
N PHE A 380 -19.45 -32.71 -28.80
CA PHE A 380 -18.74 -33.75 -29.54
C PHE A 380 -19.55 -34.39 -30.68
N ASP A 381 -20.77 -33.94 -30.97
CA ASP A 381 -21.66 -34.60 -31.94
C ASP A 381 -21.10 -34.64 -33.36
N CYS A 382 -20.43 -33.58 -33.77
CA CYS A 382 -19.73 -33.56 -35.06
C CYS A 382 -18.63 -34.63 -35.15
N LEU A 383 -17.92 -34.90 -34.06
CA LEU A 383 -16.88 -35.93 -34.01
C LEU A 383 -17.52 -37.32 -34.05
N THR A 384 -18.54 -37.56 -33.23
CA THR A 384 -19.26 -38.84 -33.14
C THR A 384 -19.89 -39.22 -34.48
N ASN A 385 -20.53 -38.27 -35.16
CA ASN A 385 -21.11 -38.50 -36.49
C ASN A 385 -20.06 -38.82 -37.56
N LYS A 386 -18.88 -38.20 -37.46
CA LYS A 386 -17.75 -38.50 -38.35
C LYS A 386 -17.19 -39.90 -38.11
N ILE A 387 -17.06 -40.31 -36.85
CA ILE A 387 -16.63 -41.67 -36.47
C ILE A 387 -17.61 -42.70 -37.03
N ASN A 388 -18.92 -42.52 -36.79
CA ASN A 388 -19.96 -43.43 -37.25
C ASN A 388 -19.97 -43.60 -38.78
N ARG A 389 -19.74 -42.52 -39.54
CA ARG A 389 -19.61 -42.57 -41.00
C ARG A 389 -18.41 -43.41 -41.44
N ILE A 390 -17.24 -43.18 -40.84
CA ILE A 390 -16.02 -43.92 -41.17
C ILE A 390 -16.18 -45.42 -40.82
N GLU A 391 -16.83 -45.72 -39.71
CA GLU A 391 -17.16 -47.10 -39.33
C GLU A 391 -18.07 -47.78 -40.36
N ALA A 392 -19.11 -47.10 -40.83
CA ALA A 392 -19.99 -47.61 -41.88
C ALA A 392 -19.22 -47.89 -43.19
N ILE A 393 -18.34 -46.98 -43.62
CA ILE A 393 -17.48 -47.16 -44.79
C ILE A 393 -16.55 -48.37 -44.60
N ASN A 394 -15.95 -48.51 -43.42
CA ASN A 394 -15.06 -49.63 -43.10
C ASN A 394 -15.79 -50.98 -43.12
N ILE A 395 -17.05 -51.05 -42.70
CA ILE A 395 -17.87 -52.26 -42.79
C ILE A 395 -18.05 -52.65 -44.26
N ILE A 396 -18.45 -51.72 -45.12
CA ILE A 396 -18.64 -51.96 -46.56
C ILE A 396 -17.33 -52.42 -47.21
N LEU A 397 -16.20 -51.76 -46.91
CA LEU A 397 -14.89 -52.15 -47.45
C LEU A 397 -14.47 -53.56 -47.03
N ARG A 398 -14.80 -53.99 -45.82
CA ARG A 398 -14.52 -55.36 -45.35
C ARG A 398 -15.36 -56.39 -46.09
N GLU A 399 -16.64 -56.10 -46.29
CA GLU A 399 -17.54 -56.97 -47.05
C GLU A 399 -17.06 -57.13 -48.50
N GLU A 400 -16.76 -56.02 -49.18
CA GLU A 400 -16.31 -56.06 -50.57
C GLU A 400 -14.94 -56.73 -50.73
N ARG A 401 -14.01 -56.50 -49.79
CA ARG A 401 -12.75 -57.23 -49.75
C ARG A 401 -12.96 -58.73 -49.60
N SER A 402 -13.93 -59.15 -48.80
CA SER A 402 -14.24 -60.56 -48.58
C SER A 402 -14.85 -61.19 -49.83
N ARG A 403 -15.75 -60.46 -50.50
CA ARG A 403 -16.32 -60.84 -51.80
C ARG A 403 -15.25 -60.97 -52.88
N LEU A 404 -14.40 -59.96 -53.07
CA LEU A 404 -13.33 -59.98 -54.07
C LEU A 404 -12.33 -61.11 -53.83
N ARG A 405 -12.02 -61.43 -52.57
CA ARG A 405 -11.20 -62.61 -52.23
C ARG A 405 -11.88 -63.89 -52.70
N HIS A 406 -13.16 -64.05 -52.42
CA HIS A 406 -13.91 -65.23 -52.84
C HIS A 406 -13.98 -65.36 -54.37
N GLU A 407 -14.25 -64.26 -55.10
CA GLU A 407 -14.26 -64.24 -56.56
C GLU A 407 -12.86 -64.56 -57.13
N ASN A 408 -11.79 -64.06 -56.52
CA ASN A 408 -10.41 -64.39 -56.91
C ASN A 408 -10.08 -65.88 -56.66
N GLU A 409 -10.49 -66.44 -55.52
CA GLU A 409 -10.35 -67.88 -55.25
C GLU A 409 -11.10 -68.73 -56.30
N GLN A 410 -12.29 -68.30 -56.72
CA GLN A 410 -13.03 -68.94 -57.80
C GLN A 410 -12.33 -68.80 -59.17
N LEU A 411 -11.74 -67.64 -59.48
CA LEU A 411 -10.98 -67.45 -60.71
C LEU A 411 -9.70 -68.29 -60.71
N GLN A 412 -9.00 -68.38 -59.59
CA GLN A 412 -7.82 -69.24 -59.44
C GLN A 412 -8.18 -70.71 -59.58
N SER A 413 -9.31 -71.16 -59.03
CA SER A 413 -9.75 -72.55 -59.19
C SER A 413 -10.15 -72.86 -60.64
N LYS A 414 -10.87 -71.95 -61.31
CA LYS A 414 -11.19 -72.04 -62.75
C LYS A 414 -9.93 -72.06 -63.61
N PHE A 415 -8.97 -71.18 -63.34
CA PHE A 415 -7.70 -71.14 -64.06
C PHE A 415 -6.89 -72.44 -63.87
N LYS A 416 -6.79 -72.95 -62.63
CA LYS A 416 -6.15 -74.26 -62.36
C LYS A 416 -6.83 -75.40 -63.13
N SER A 417 -8.16 -75.40 -63.19
CA SER A 417 -8.92 -76.41 -63.96
C SER A 417 -8.67 -76.32 -65.48
N TYR A 418 -8.62 -75.10 -66.01
CA TYR A 418 -8.32 -74.85 -67.43
C TYR A 418 -6.89 -75.28 -67.80
N CYS A 419 -5.90 -74.96 -66.97
CA CYS A 419 -4.52 -75.41 -67.16
C CYS A 419 -4.40 -76.95 -67.13
N SER A 420 -5.18 -77.63 -66.27
CA SER A 420 -5.19 -79.10 -66.22
C SER A 420 -5.78 -79.76 -67.49
N LEU A 421 -6.74 -79.09 -68.15
CA LEU A 421 -7.36 -79.55 -69.41
C LEU A 421 -6.43 -79.36 -70.62
N GLN A 422 -5.59 -78.33 -70.63
CA GLN A 422 -4.67 -78.05 -71.75
C GLN A 422 -3.34 -78.84 -71.68
N LYS A 423 -3.10 -79.69 -70.67
CA LYS A 423 -1.84 -80.43 -70.46
C LYS A 423 -0.57 -79.55 -70.60
N ALA A 424 -0.65 -78.27 -70.24
CA ALA A 424 0.50 -77.39 -70.20
C ALA A 424 1.13 -77.44 -68.80
N ASN A 425 2.09 -78.35 -68.61
CA ASN A 425 2.80 -78.56 -67.33
C ASN A 425 3.83 -77.47 -66.96
N ALA A 426 3.61 -76.21 -67.38
CA ALA A 426 4.52 -75.11 -67.07
C ALA A 426 3.75 -73.80 -66.81
N PRO A 427 3.29 -73.56 -65.57
CA PRO A 427 2.52 -72.36 -65.21
C PRO A 427 3.35 -71.06 -65.26
N GLU A 428 4.69 -71.12 -65.36
CA GLU A 428 5.58 -69.95 -65.38
C GLU A 428 5.61 -69.19 -66.72
N LYS A 429 5.10 -69.78 -67.83
CA LYS A 429 5.08 -69.11 -69.15
C LYS A 429 3.77 -68.39 -69.48
N LEU A 430 2.77 -68.48 -68.61
CA LEU A 430 1.53 -67.71 -68.74
C LEU A 430 1.64 -66.47 -67.84
N HIS A 431 2.35 -65.45 -68.33
CA HIS A 431 2.33 -64.13 -67.71
C HIS A 431 0.93 -63.53 -67.84
N LEU A 432 0.08 -63.75 -66.84
CA LEU A 432 -0.96 -62.78 -66.51
C LEU A 432 -0.24 -61.53 -66.03
N CYS A 433 -0.34 -60.44 -66.81
CA CYS A 433 0.17 -59.13 -66.44
C CYS A 433 -0.45 -58.67 -65.12
N GLY A 434 0.26 -58.97 -64.04
CA GLY A 434 0.14 -58.36 -62.75
C GLY A 434 1.51 -58.52 -62.12
N GLN A 435 2.35 -57.47 -62.20
CA GLN A 435 3.56 -57.42 -61.42
C GLN A 435 3.20 -57.71 -59.96
N THR A 436 3.61 -58.87 -59.47
CA THR A 436 3.79 -59.05 -58.03
C THR A 436 4.88 -58.06 -57.64
N VAL A 437 4.49 -56.92 -57.09
CA VAL A 437 5.42 -56.10 -56.32
C VAL A 437 5.85 -56.97 -55.15
N GLU A 438 7.05 -57.52 -55.28
CA GLU A 438 7.77 -58.15 -54.19
C GLU A 438 7.85 -57.11 -53.06
N THR A 439 7.08 -57.34 -52.00
CA THR A 439 7.36 -56.76 -50.69
C THR A 439 8.66 -57.37 -50.20
N THR A 440 9.78 -56.85 -50.70
CA THR A 440 11.06 -56.96 -50.03
C THR A 440 10.91 -56.26 -48.70
N GLY A 441 11.13 -57.03 -47.63
CA GLY A 441 11.11 -56.53 -46.27
C GLY A 441 12.13 -55.41 -46.11
N ALA A 442 11.64 -54.20 -45.86
CA ALA A 442 12.41 -53.18 -45.16
C ALA A 442 12.04 -53.29 -43.68
N SER A 443 12.75 -54.17 -42.97
CA SER A 443 12.97 -54.05 -41.53
C SER A 443 13.77 -52.77 -41.27
N GLY A 444 13.09 -51.62 -41.32
CA GLY A 444 13.60 -50.36 -40.83
C GLY A 444 13.51 -50.34 -39.32
N GLY A 445 14.52 -50.89 -38.65
CA GLY A 445 14.74 -50.65 -37.22
C GLY A 445 14.85 -49.15 -36.97
N ARG A 446 13.92 -48.61 -36.17
CA ARG A 446 14.11 -47.33 -35.50
C ARG A 446 14.63 -47.62 -34.09
N LYS A 447 15.87 -47.19 -33.85
CA LYS A 447 16.25 -46.59 -32.57
C LYS A 447 15.59 -45.22 -32.47
#